data_AF-A0A1Y3RJF1-F1
#
_entry.id   AF-A0A1Y3RJF1-F1
#
_cell.length_a   1.000
_cell.length_b   1.000
_cell.length_c   1.000
_cell.angle_alpha   90.00
_cell.angle_beta   90.00
_cell.angle_gamma   90.00
#
_symmetry.space_group_name_H-M   'P 1'
#
loop_
_entity.id
_entity.type
_entity.pdbx_description
1 polymer ?
#
loop_
_entity_poly.entity_id
_entity_poly.type
_entity_poly.pdbx_seq_one_letter_code
_entity_poly.pdbx_strand_id
1 'polypeptide(L)' 'MSRKVLQIGYVPERDRLTWDGWDIHCGQSLDVLLPDRLSGGTWQTVSFEYNDDGWYMTKLPGVSPVGLWACESGESRYE' A
#
# COMPACT_ATOMS: atom_id res chain seq x y z
N MET A 1 -2.40 20.83 -4.12
CA MET A 1 -1.71 20.32 -2.91
C MET A 1 -0.68 19.31 -3.37
N SER A 2 0.52 19.28 -2.77
CA SER A 2 1.51 18.22 -3.07
C SER A 2 1.00 16.89 -2.52
N ARG A 3 1.05 15.83 -3.33
CA ARG A 3 0.66 14.48 -2.91
C ARG A 3 1.59 13.99 -1.81
N LYS A 4 1.04 13.55 -0.67
CA LYS A 4 1.82 12.98 0.42
C LYS A 4 2.28 11.58 0.02
N VAL A 5 3.60 11.38 -0.01
CA VAL A 5 4.22 10.10 -0.39
C VAL A 5 5.04 9.61 0.80
N LEU A 6 4.68 8.45 1.33
CA LEU A 6 5.33 7.82 2.48
C LEU A 6 5.47 6.32 2.25
N GLN A 7 6.42 5.69 2.92
CA GLN A 7 6.56 4.24 2.88
C GLN A 7 5.49 3.56 3.75
N ILE A 8 5.05 2.39 3.31
CA ILE A 8 4.20 1.51 4.11
C ILE A 8 5.06 0.88 5.22
N GLY A 9 4.66 1.10 6.46
CA GLY A 9 5.25 0.47 7.64
C GLY A 9 4.59 -0.86 7.99
N TYR A 10 5.22 -1.58 8.90
CA TYR A 10 4.68 -2.79 9.51
C TYR A 10 4.96 -2.78 11.00
N VAL A 11 3.96 -3.14 11.80
CA VAL A 11 4.04 -3.23 13.26
C VAL A 11 3.92 -4.70 13.66
N PRO A 12 5.03 -5.39 13.96
CA PRO A 12 5.04 -6.83 14.25
C PRO A 12 4.16 -7.21 15.44
N GLU A 13 4.06 -6.37 16.46
CA GLU A 13 3.30 -6.65 17.69
C GLU A 13 1.79 -6.75 17.44
N ARG A 14 1.31 -6.14 16.36
CA ARG A 14 -0.11 -6.08 16.00
C ARG A 14 -0.42 -6.76 14.67
N ASP A 15 0.60 -7.29 14.01
CA ASP A 15 0.54 -7.79 12.63
C ASP A 15 -0.26 -6.85 11.72
N ARG A 16 0.23 -5.62 11.62
CA ARG A 16 -0.51 -4.52 10.99
C ARG A 16 0.37 -3.71 10.06
N LEU A 17 -0.09 -3.49 8.84
CA LEU A 17 0.47 -2.46 7.97
C LEU A 17 0.06 -1.08 8.45
N THR A 18 0.96 -0.12 8.30
CA THR A 18 0.67 1.28 8.60
C THR A 18 1.04 2.19 7.45
N TRP A 19 0.29 3.27 7.28
CA TRP A 19 0.62 4.35 6.37
C TRP A 19 0.21 5.67 6.99
N ASP A 20 1.12 6.64 6.97
CA ASP A 20 0.94 7.93 7.64
C ASP A 20 0.59 7.84 9.14
N GLY A 21 1.14 6.83 9.83
CA GLY A 21 0.87 6.60 11.26
C GLY A 21 -0.49 5.94 11.56
N TRP A 22 -1.30 5.66 10.54
CA TRP A 22 -2.58 4.97 10.66
C TRP A 22 -2.47 3.50 10.24
N ASP A 23 -3.23 2.64 10.90
CA ASP A 23 -3.35 1.24 10.54
C ASP A 23 -4.11 1.11 9.20
N ILE A 24 -3.63 0.23 8.32
CA ILE A 24 -4.31 -0.12 7.06
C ILE A 24 -5.27 -1.28 7.35
N HIS A 25 -6.47 -1.20 6.80
CA HIS A 25 -7.51 -2.23 6.92
C HIS A 25 -7.70 -3.00 5.61
N CYS A 26 -8.25 -4.22 5.71
CA CYS A 26 -8.68 -5.00 4.55
C CYS A 26 -9.66 -4.19 3.67
N GLY A 27 -9.50 -4.27 2.36
CA GLY A 27 -10.28 -3.49 1.38
C GLY A 27 -9.83 -2.04 1.19
N GLN A 28 -8.95 -1.51 2.05
CA GLN A 28 -8.41 -0.17 1.87
C GLN A 28 -7.48 -0.13 0.65
N SER A 29 -7.52 0.98 -0.10
CA SER A 29 -6.69 1.16 -1.30
C SER A 29 -5.72 2.33 -1.17
N LEU A 30 -4.54 2.18 -1.75
CA LEU A 30 -3.53 3.23 -1.93
C LEU A 30 -2.92 3.10 -3.33
N ASP A 31 -2.38 4.19 -3.87
CA ASP A 31 -1.48 4.08 -5.01
C ASP A 31 -0.09 3.77 -4.50
N VAL A 32 0.48 2.67 -4.99
CA VAL A 32 1.79 2.16 -4.59
C VAL A 32 2.74 2.23 -5.77
N LEU A 33 3.97 2.70 -5.52
CA LEU A 33 5.04 2.72 -6.51
C LEU A 33 5.68 1.34 -6.58
N LEU A 34 5.44 0.64 -7.67
CA LEU A 34 5.96 -0.69 -7.91
C LEU A 34 7.19 -0.62 -8.79
N PRO A 35 8.25 -1.41 -8.51
CA PRO A 35 9.43 -1.43 -9.36
C PRO A 35 9.06 -1.88 -10.78
N ASP A 36 9.54 -1.15 -11.78
CA ASP A 36 9.40 -1.51 -13.18
C ASP A 36 10.76 -1.83 -13.81
N ARG A 37 10.73 -2.33 -15.05
CA ARG A 37 11.96 -2.67 -15.79
C ARG A 37 12.80 -1.45 -16.18
N LEU A 38 12.29 -0.23 -15.98
CA LEU A 38 12.88 1.02 -16.47
C LEU A 38 13.49 1.88 -15.34
N SER A 39 13.65 1.32 -14.14
CA SER A 39 14.30 1.97 -12.98
C SER A 39 13.55 3.17 -12.39
N GLY A 40 12.33 3.49 -12.88
CA GLY A 40 11.52 4.62 -12.41
C GLY A 40 10.35 4.19 -11.51
N GLY A 41 9.89 2.94 -11.65
CA GLY A 41 8.71 2.44 -10.99
C GLY A 41 7.40 3.00 -11.56
N THR A 42 6.34 2.20 -11.47
CA THR A 42 5.00 2.59 -11.93
C THR A 42 4.04 2.66 -10.75
N TRP A 43 3.33 3.78 -10.61
CA TRP A 43 2.26 3.93 -9.62
C TRP A 43 1.04 3.11 -10.03
N GLN A 44 0.53 2.27 -9.13
CA GLN A 44 -0.70 1.51 -9.34
C GLN A 44 -1.56 1.53 -8.09
N THR A 45 -2.87 1.73 -8.27
CA THR A 45 -3.85 1.55 -7.19
C THR A 45 -3.94 0.07 -6.84
N VAL A 46 -3.67 -0.27 -5.59
CA VAL A 46 -3.80 -1.62 -5.03
C VAL A 46 -4.71 -1.57 -3.81
N SER A 47 -5.34 -2.70 -3.50
CA SER A 47 -6.04 -2.89 -2.23
C SER A 47 -5.28 -3.88 -1.36
N PHE A 48 -5.33 -3.68 -0.06
CA PHE A 48 -4.66 -4.54 0.92
C PHE A 48 -5.65 -5.53 1.49
N GLU A 49 -5.20 -6.77 1.64
CA GLU A 49 -5.94 -7.85 2.26
C GLU A 49 -5.02 -8.64 3.17
N TYR A 50 -5.60 -9.48 4.02
CA TYR A 50 -4.89 -10.29 4.99
C TYR A 50 -5.42 -11.72 4.97
N ASN A 51 -4.53 -12.70 4.91
CA ASN A 51 -4.86 -14.13 4.98
C ASN A 51 -3.88 -14.88 5.89
N ASP A 52 -3.89 -16.21 5.84
CA ASP A 52 -3.03 -17.07 6.67
C ASP A 52 -1.51 -16.86 6.43
N ASP A 53 -1.13 -16.30 5.27
CA ASP A 53 0.26 -15.95 4.92
C ASP A 53 0.63 -14.50 5.26
N GLY A 54 -0.33 -13.73 5.79
CA GLY A 54 -0.16 -12.34 6.21
C GLY A 54 -0.75 -11.32 5.23
N TRP A 55 -0.23 -10.09 5.30
CA TRP A 55 -0.69 -8.99 4.46
C TRP A 55 -0.21 -9.10 3.02
N TYR A 56 -1.14 -8.92 2.08
CA TYR A 56 -0.84 -8.94 0.65
C TYR A 56 -1.61 -7.87 -0.12
N MET A 57 -1.14 -7.55 -1.32
CA MET A 57 -1.82 -6.65 -2.26
C MET A 57 -2.64 -7.48 -3.26
N THR A 58 -3.92 -7.17 -3.45
CA THR A 58 -4.83 -7.99 -4.29
C THR A 58 -4.37 -8.15 -5.74
N LYS A 59 -3.76 -7.12 -6.33
CA LYS A 59 -3.23 -7.17 -7.70
C LYS A 59 -1.86 -7.86 -7.79
N LEU A 60 -1.15 -8.00 -6.67
CA LEU A 60 0.24 -8.46 -6.59
C LEU A 60 0.50 -9.24 -5.29
N PRO A 61 -0.12 -10.42 -5.11
CA PRO A 61 -0.02 -11.17 -3.86
C PRO A 61 1.40 -11.64 -3.52
N GLY A 62 2.29 -11.77 -4.51
CA GLY A 62 3.68 -12.18 -4.31
C GLY A 62 4.66 -11.05 -3.96
N VAL A 63 4.19 -9.80 -3.84
CA VAL A 63 5.02 -8.65 -3.52
C VAL A 63 4.66 -8.17 -2.11
N SER A 64 5.64 -8.10 -1.22
CA SER A 64 5.43 -7.55 0.11
C SER A 64 5.08 -6.05 0.01
N PRO A 65 4.00 -5.59 0.68
CA PRO A 65 3.64 -4.18 0.71
C PRO A 65 4.62 -3.34 1.56
N VAL A 66 5.36 -3.97 2.47
CA VAL A 66 6.22 -3.27 3.44
C VAL A 66 7.39 -2.58 2.73
N GLY A 67 7.60 -1.30 3.05
CA GLY A 67 8.67 -0.47 2.49
C GLY A 67 8.38 0.10 1.10
N LEU A 68 7.29 -0.31 0.46
CA LEU A 68 6.86 0.32 -0.80
C LEU A 68 6.39 1.75 -0.53
N TRP A 69 6.69 2.64 -1.47
CA TRP A 69 6.21 4.02 -1.43
C TRP A 69 4.74 4.05 -1.82
N ALA A 70 3.93 4.74 -1.03
CA ALA A 70 2.50 4.83 -1.22
C ALA A 70 1.98 6.25 -1.01
N CYS A 71 0.82 6.50 -1.59
CA CYS A 71 0.08 7.74 -1.47
C CYS A 71 -1.42 7.48 -1.60
N GLU A 72 -2.25 8.37 -1.04
CA GLU A 72 -3.71 8.27 -1.11
C GLU A 72 -4.17 8.05 -2.55
N SER A 73 -4.96 7.00 -2.81
CA SER A 73 -5.47 6.72 -4.15
C SER A 73 -6.30 7.88 -4.68
N GLY A 74 -6.16 8.22 -5.96
CA GLY A 74 -6.95 9.27 -6.61
C GLY A 74 -8.45 9.00 -6.71
N GLU A 75 -8.91 7.78 -6.39
CA GLU A 75 -10.31 7.49 -6.11
C GLU A 75 -10.70 8.07 -4.74
N SER A 76 -10.90 9.38 -4.68
CA SER A 76 -11.81 9.97 -3.70
C SER A 76 -13.22 9.46 -4.02
N ARG A 77 -13.57 8.25 -3.57
CA ARG A 77 -14.98 7.95 -3.33
C ARG A 77 -15.31 8.73 -2.07
N TYR A 78 -15.99 9.87 -2.19
CA TYR A 78 -17.10 10.48 -1.42
C TYR A 78 -17.13 11.98 -1.78
N GLU A 79 -17.98 12.37 -2.73
CA GLU A 79 -18.88 13.51 -2.55
C GLU A 79 -20.14 12.99 -1.86
#